data_AF-A0A3N5F9B0-F1
#
_entry.id   AF-A0A3N5F9B0-F1
#
_cell.length_a   1.000
_cell.length_b   1.000
_cell.length_c   1.000
_cell.angle_alpha   90.00
_cell.angle_beta   90.00
_cell.angle_gamma   90.00
#
_symmetry.space_group_name_H-M   'P 1'
#
loop_
_entity.id
_entity.type
_entity.pdbx_description
1 polymer ?
#
loop_
_entity_poly.entity_id
_entity_poly.type
_entity_poly.pdbx_seq_one_letter_code
_entity_poly.pdbx_strand_id
1 'polypeptide(L)'
;MTSDSDAPADDASRPLFRSGAVARAARMPVATLRIWEQRHRAVRPATAPSGHRLYSSADVDRVLLLRRLTAQGHAIGSIAGLETGQLRRLAESLAPSPSGDAA
;
A
#
# COMPACT_ATOMS: atom_id res chain seq x y z
N MET A 1 -2.28 40.19 5.15
CA MET A 1 -1.16 39.74 6.00
C MET A 1 -1.80 39.14 7.24
N THR A 2 -2.24 37.89 7.19
CA THR A 2 -1.42 36.66 7.26
C THR A 2 -1.73 35.68 6.12
N SER A 3 -0.68 35.25 5.45
CA SER A 3 -0.66 33.96 4.75
C SER A 3 -0.59 32.86 5.79
N ASP A 4 -1.45 31.85 5.69
CA ASP A 4 -1.26 30.53 6.28
C ASP A 4 -1.93 29.54 5.29
N SER A 5 -1.13 29.01 4.37
CA SER A 5 -0.53 27.67 4.44
C SER A 5 -1.40 26.65 3.70
N ASP A 6 -1.04 26.47 2.43
CA ASP A 6 -0.96 25.19 1.72
C ASP A 6 -1.90 24.06 2.20
N ALA A 7 -3.11 24.02 1.65
CA ALA A 7 -3.90 22.78 1.66
C ALA A 7 -3.72 22.11 0.29
N PRO A 8 -3.10 20.92 0.19
CA PRO A 8 -3.11 20.20 -1.07
C PRO A 8 -4.51 19.62 -1.26
N ALA A 9 -5.38 20.39 -1.90
CA ALA A 9 -6.74 20.04 -2.28
C ALA A 9 -6.78 19.09 -3.49
N ASP A 10 -5.89 18.09 -3.53
CA ASP A 10 -5.77 17.11 -4.63
C ASP A 10 -5.99 15.64 -4.17
N ASP A 11 -6.27 15.41 -2.88
CA ASP A 11 -6.51 14.05 -2.36
C ASP A 11 -7.98 13.61 -2.45
N ALA A 12 -8.92 14.55 -2.65
CA ALA A 12 -10.36 14.27 -2.64
C ALA A 12 -10.88 13.51 -3.87
N SER A 13 -10.11 13.46 -4.96
CA SER A 13 -10.50 12.76 -6.21
C SER A 13 -9.86 11.39 -6.37
N ARG A 14 -9.00 10.95 -5.44
CA ARG A 14 -8.40 9.62 -5.50
C ARG A 14 -9.41 8.59 -4.98
N PRO A 15 -9.63 7.47 -5.71
CA PRO A 15 -10.59 6.47 -5.27
C PRO A 15 -10.19 5.91 -3.90
N LEU A 16 -11.11 6.04 -2.94
CA LEU A 16 -10.96 5.51 -1.59
C LEU A 16 -11.52 4.09 -1.54
N PHE A 17 -10.67 3.13 -1.20
CA PHE A 17 -11.01 1.71 -1.11
C PHE A 17 -11.33 1.33 0.33
N ARG A 18 -12.20 0.33 0.53
CA ARG A 18 -12.47 -0.25 1.87
C ARG A 18 -11.51 -1.40 2.15
N SER A 19 -11.24 -1.73 3.42
CA SER A 19 -10.33 -2.84 3.80
C SER A 19 -10.63 -4.16 3.06
N GLY A 20 -11.90 -4.49 2.83
CA GLY A 20 -12.28 -5.69 2.09
C GLY A 20 -11.88 -5.68 0.61
N ALA A 21 -11.96 -4.52 -0.04
CA ALA A 21 -11.52 -4.35 -1.43
C ALA A 21 -9.99 -4.49 -1.53
N VAL A 22 -9.25 -3.85 -0.61
CA VAL A 22 -7.78 -3.92 -0.56
C VAL A 22 -7.30 -5.34 -0.28
N ALA A 23 -7.89 -6.02 0.70
CA ALA A 23 -7.55 -7.40 1.03
C ALA A 23 -7.81 -8.36 -0.14
N ARG A 24 -8.92 -8.17 -0.87
CA ARG A 24 -9.23 -8.93 -2.08
C ARG A 24 -8.21 -8.67 -3.18
N ALA A 25 -7.87 -7.40 -3.45
CA ALA A 25 -6.85 -7.04 -4.43
C ALA A 25 -5.49 -7.69 -4.10
N ALA A 26 -5.12 -7.69 -2.81
CA ALA A 26 -3.90 -8.31 -2.33
C ALA A 26 -4.01 -9.84 -2.10
N ARG A 27 -5.14 -10.48 -2.45
CA ARG A 27 -5.37 -11.92 -2.25
C ARG A 27 -4.91 -12.40 -0.86
N MET A 28 -5.33 -11.67 0.18
CA MET A 28 -5.05 -12.00 1.58
C MET A 28 -6.31 -11.83 2.43
N PRO A 29 -6.39 -12.51 3.60
CA PRO A 29 -7.46 -12.25 4.55
C PRO A 29 -7.43 -10.80 5.06
N VAL A 30 -8.61 -10.21 5.29
CA VAL A 30 -8.73 -8.88 5.93
C VAL A 30 -8.07 -8.85 7.31
N ALA A 31 -8.10 -9.97 8.03
CA ALA A 31 -7.41 -10.11 9.32
C ALA A 31 -5.88 -9.92 9.19
N THR A 32 -5.27 -10.47 8.13
CA THR A 32 -3.83 -10.29 7.85
C THR A 32 -3.50 -8.83 7.55
N LEU A 33 -4.32 -8.17 6.73
CA LEU A 33 -4.18 -6.74 6.45
C LEU A 33 -4.24 -5.90 7.74
N ARG A 34 -5.18 -6.22 8.65
CA ARG A 34 -5.28 -5.55 9.96
C ARG A 34 -4.04 -5.78 10.84
N ILE A 35 -3.47 -6.98 10.86
CA ILE A 35 -2.23 -7.26 11.58
C ILE A 35 -1.09 -6.41 11.01
N TRP A 36 -0.99 -6.28 9.69
CA TRP A 36 0.03 -5.45 9.05
C TRP A 36 -0.10 -3.97 9.41
N GLU A 37 -1.33 -3.45 9.49
CA GLU A 37 -1.61 -2.10 9.96
C GLU A 37 -1.24 -1.91 11.44
N GLN A 38 -1.70 -2.79 12.31
CA GLN A 38 -1.54 -2.64 13.76
C GLN A 38 -0.11 -2.88 14.22
N ARG A 39 0.52 -3.95 13.74
CA ARG A 39 1.84 -4.40 14.22
C ARG A 39 2.99 -3.75 13.47
N HIS A 40 2.85 -3.58 12.16
CA HIS A 40 3.95 -3.15 11.29
C HIS A 40 3.74 -1.75 10.70
N ARG A 41 2.60 -1.10 10.98
CA ARG A 41 2.23 0.21 10.41
C ARG A 41 2.41 0.25 8.89
N ALA A 42 2.12 -0.88 8.23
CA ALA A 42 2.37 -1.11 6.81
C ALA A 42 1.69 -0.07 5.91
N VAL A 43 0.52 0.41 6.31
CA VAL A 43 -0.21 1.52 5.69
C VAL A 43 -0.90 2.33 6.79
N ARG A 44 -1.24 3.59 6.49
CA ARG A 44 -1.96 4.48 7.40
C ARG A 44 -3.29 4.89 6.75
N PRO A 45 -4.32 4.04 6.79
CA PRO A 45 -5.60 4.38 6.19
C PRO A 45 -6.22 5.58 6.90
N ALA A 46 -6.84 6.46 6.13
CA ALA A 46 -7.67 7.52 6.67
C ALA A 46 -8.92 6.91 7.31
N THR A 47 -9.27 7.39 8.49
CA THR A 47 -10.56 7.05 9.11
C THR A 47 -11.61 7.99 8.54
N ALA A 48 -12.61 7.45 7.85
CA ALA A 48 -13.75 8.23 7.40
C ALA A 48 -14.55 8.77 8.60
N PRO A 49 -15.32 9.87 8.44
CA PRO A 49 -16.23 10.35 9.47
C PRO A 49 -17.25 9.30 9.95
N SER A 50 -17.57 8.32 9.09
CA SER A 50 -18.44 7.18 9.40
C SER A 50 -17.78 6.05 10.20
N GLY A 51 -16.50 6.18 10.57
CA GLY A 51 -15.76 5.19 11.36
C GLY A 51 -15.16 4.03 10.56
N HIS A 52 -15.31 4.01 9.24
CA HIS A 52 -14.68 3.01 8.38
C HIS A 52 -13.27 3.43 7.92
N ARG A 53 -12.39 2.44 7.72
CA ARG A 53 -11.05 2.66 7.16
C ARG A 53 -11.13 2.80 5.65
N LEU A 54 -10.60 3.90 5.14
CA LEU A 54 -10.48 4.20 3.73
C LEU A 54 -9.01 4.23 3.34
N TYR A 55 -8.70 3.62 2.19
CA TYR A 55 -7.35 3.45 1.67
C TYR A 55 -7.29 4.21 0.36
N SER A 56 -6.28 5.05 0.19
CA SER A 56 -6.00 5.68 -1.09
C SER A 56 -5.50 4.63 -2.10
N SER A 57 -5.47 4.98 -3.39
CA SER A 57 -4.79 4.14 -4.39
C SER A 57 -3.32 3.85 -4.02
N ALA A 58 -2.62 4.83 -3.44
CA ALA A 58 -1.24 4.68 -2.99
C ALA A 58 -1.10 3.66 -1.84
N ASP A 59 -2.05 3.62 -0.92
CA ASP A 59 -2.11 2.60 0.14
C ASP A 59 -2.33 1.21 -0.47
N VAL A 60 -3.24 1.09 -1.44
CA VAL A 60 -3.48 -0.17 -2.14
C VAL A 60 -2.21 -0.67 -2.81
N ASP A 61 -1.55 0.17 -3.61
CA ASP A 61 -0.32 -0.17 -4.31
C ASP A 61 0.77 -0.64 -3.33
N ARG A 62 0.91 0.07 -2.20
CA ARG A 62 1.85 -0.30 -1.15
C ARG A 62 1.53 -1.66 -0.53
N VAL A 63 0.26 -1.95 -0.23
CA VAL A 63 -0.15 -3.27 0.28
C VAL A 63 0.14 -4.37 -0.74
N LEU A 64 -0.09 -4.12 -2.03
CA LEU A 64 0.20 -5.08 -3.10
C LEU A 64 1.70 -5.38 -3.21
N LEU A 65 2.55 -4.36 -3.12
CA LEU A 65 4.01 -4.53 -3.11
C LEU A 65 4.47 -5.36 -1.91
N LEU A 66 4.03 -5.01 -0.70
CA LEU A 66 4.33 -5.77 0.51
C LEU A 66 3.86 -7.23 0.38
N ARG A 67 2.66 -7.44 -0.19
CA ARG A 67 2.15 -8.78 -0.45
C ARG A 67 3.02 -9.57 -1.40
N ARG A 68 3.45 -8.97 -2.51
CA ARG A 68 4.33 -9.63 -3.47
C ARG A 68 5.65 -10.04 -2.83
N LEU A 69 6.27 -9.14 -2.08
CA LEU A 69 7.54 -9.39 -1.40
C LEU A 69 7.41 -10.47 -0.31
N THR A 70 6.34 -10.41 0.50
CA THR A 70 6.10 -11.47 1.50
C THR A 70 5.81 -12.83 0.88
N ALA A 71 5.11 -12.88 -0.26
CA ALA A 71 4.89 -14.12 -1.00
C ALA A 71 6.19 -14.71 -1.58
N GLN A 72 7.22 -13.88 -1.79
CA GLN A 72 8.56 -14.28 -2.22
C GLN A 72 9.50 -14.63 -1.07
N GLY A 73 9.01 -14.62 0.18
CA GLY A 73 9.77 -15.04 1.37
C GLY A 73 10.35 -13.91 2.22
N HIS A 74 10.13 -12.64 1.87
CA HIS A 74 10.56 -11.53 2.72
C HIS A 74 9.68 -11.42 3.97
N ALA A 75 10.32 -11.23 5.13
CA ALA A 75 9.60 -10.97 6.37
C ALA A 75 8.93 -9.59 6.33
N ILE A 76 7.62 -9.53 6.62
CA ILE A 76 6.86 -8.27 6.65
C ILE A 76 7.50 -7.23 7.57
N GLY A 77 8.07 -7.64 8.71
CA GLY A 77 8.75 -6.74 9.64
C GLY A 77 9.96 -6.02 9.04
N SER A 78 10.65 -6.64 8.07
CA SER A 78 11.82 -6.05 7.40
C SER A 78 11.42 -5.08 6.30
N ILE A 79 10.33 -5.36 5.58
CA ILE A 79 9.92 -4.57 4.42
C ILE A 79 8.88 -3.49 4.77
N ALA A 80 8.06 -3.67 5.81
CA ALA A 80 6.99 -2.72 6.14
C ALA A 80 7.49 -1.32 6.53
N GLY A 81 8.72 -1.22 7.03
CA GLY A 81 9.37 0.05 7.34
C GLY A 81 9.99 0.76 6.13
N LEU A 82 10.06 0.10 4.97
CA LEU A 82 10.64 0.68 3.75
C LEU A 82 9.66 1.64 3.09
N GLU A 83 10.20 2.68 2.44
CA GLU A 83 9.40 3.57 1.62
C GLU A 83 8.87 2.86 0.38
N THR A 84 7.76 3.35 -0.18
CA THR A 84 7.11 2.71 -1.34
C THR A 84 8.06 2.60 -2.54
N GLY A 85 8.95 3.57 -2.75
CA GLY A 85 9.98 3.50 -3.78
C GLY A 85 11.01 2.38 -3.55
N GLN A 86 11.41 2.13 -2.30
CA GLN A 86 12.31 1.03 -1.95
C GLN A 86 11.64 -0.33 -2.13
N LEU A 87 10.38 -0.46 -1.70
CA LEU A 87 9.56 -1.65 -1.93
C LEU A 87 9.44 -1.97 -3.42
N ARG A 88 9.23 -0.94 -4.25
CA ARG A 88 9.12 -1.08 -5.70
C ARG A 88 10.43 -1.60 -6.30
N ARG A 89 11.57 -1.01 -5.95
CA ARG A 89 12.89 -1.49 -6.39
C ARG A 89 13.17 -2.93 -6.00
N LEU A 90 12.83 -3.30 -4.76
CA LEU A 90 12.97 -4.70 -4.32
C LEU A 90 12.05 -5.63 -5.13
N ALA A 91 10.80 -5.24 -5.35
CA ALA A 91 9.86 -6.03 -6.14
C ALA A 91 10.29 -6.15 -7.61
N GLU A 92 10.94 -5.12 -8.17
CA GLU A 92 11.52 -5.10 -9.51
C GLU A 92 12.75 -6.01 -9.60
N SER A 93 13.62 -6.04 -8.59
CA SER A 93 14.77 -6.97 -8.55
C SER A 93 14.37 -8.45 -8.49
N LEU A 94 13.13 -8.73 -8.06
CA LEU A 94 12.56 -10.07 -7.93
C LEU A 94 11.60 -10.41 -9.07
N ALA A 95 11.21 -9.42 -9.86
CA ALA A 95 10.63 -9.72 -11.15
C ALA A 95 11.76 -10.34 -11.96
N PRO A 96 11.59 -11.54 -12.55
CA PRO A 96 12.43 -11.84 -13.70
C PRO A 96 12.24 -10.65 -14.64
N SER A 97 13.35 -10.05 -15.10
CA SER A 97 13.30 -9.08 -16.19
C SER A 97 12.25 -9.58 -17.18
N PRO A 98 11.33 -8.76 -17.68
CA PRO A 98 10.61 -9.13 -18.89
C PRO A 98 11.68 -9.21 -19.99
N SER A 99 12.42 -10.33 -20.00
CA SER A 99 13.31 -10.71 -21.08
C SER A 99 12.43 -10.64 -22.31
N GLY A 100 12.83 -9.75 -23.22
CA GLY A 100 12.12 -9.52 -24.46
C GLY A 100 11.92 -10.84 -25.17
N ASP A 101 10.66 -11.15 -25.43
CA ASP A 101 10.26 -12.03 -26.51
C ASP A 101 8.88 -11.57 -26.96
N ALA A 102 8.90 -10.59 -27.83
CA ALA A 102 7.84 -10.33 -28.78
C ALA A 102 8.54 -10.18 -30.13
N ALA A 103 8.71 -11.33 -30.77
CA ALA A 103 9.11 -11.48 -32.17
C ALA A 103 8.08 -10.85 -33.13
#